data_AF-X6P5T9-F1
#
_entry.id   AF-X6P5T9-F1
#
_cell.length_a   1.000
_cell.length_b   1.000
_cell.length_c   1.000
_cell.angle_alpha   90.00
_cell.angle_beta   90.00
_cell.angle_gamma   90.00
#
_symmetry.space_group_name_H-M   'P 1'
#
loop_
_entity.id
_entity.type
_entity.pdbx_description
1 polymer ?
#
loop_
_entity_poly.entity_id
_entity_poly.type
_entity_poly.pdbx_seq_one_letter_code
_entity_poly.pdbx_strand_id
1 'polypeptide(L)'
;MAILHLETWEMYVVIITTGLSNLCMLPTVLRVLKRHPPCFGSIGVFGLIVSMCYHVAEALPDQQLFGLDEGQWHRLDNIASIGSFNAVFVYMCDIQDSHMRELLQLFQVSVVVVLQTHAPWDLRFTFFPLLFHLGLFLCKRFIAEKFFFQQSIHQKGWNRYSVKMALLWLIPALFCFVKGLDDQHDYLRIWHGLWHAFIGISCYYQCDMLQNVPLDYVTHKHSSLEV
;
A
#
# COMPACT_ATOMS: atom_id res chain seq x y z
N MET A 1 -8.82 14.96 17.42
CA MET A 1 -7.56 15.43 18.05
C MET A 1 -7.42 16.89 17.65
N ALA A 2 -7.38 17.83 18.59
CA ALA A 2 -7.52 19.26 18.26
C ALA A 2 -6.17 19.86 17.83
N ILE A 3 -5.95 20.01 16.52
CA ILE A 3 -4.94 20.94 16.02
C ILE A 3 -5.44 22.33 16.42
N LEU A 4 -4.73 22.96 17.36
CA LEU A 4 -4.94 24.34 17.79
C LEU A 4 -5.02 25.25 16.56
N HIS A 5 -5.95 26.21 16.58
CA HIS A 5 -6.28 27.16 15.50
C HIS A 5 -5.11 27.47 14.56
N LEU A 6 -5.02 26.71 13.46
CA LEU A 6 -4.10 27.03 12.37
C LEU A 6 -4.51 28.36 11.76
N GLU A 7 -3.53 29.18 11.38
CA GLU A 7 -3.81 30.31 10.52
C GLU A 7 -4.22 29.81 9.12
N THR A 8 -5.00 30.60 8.38
CA THR A 8 -5.52 30.20 7.06
C THR A 8 -4.41 29.77 6.09
N TRP A 9 -3.24 30.40 6.14
CA TRP A 9 -2.11 30.01 5.28
C TRP A 9 -1.49 28.66 5.70
N GLU A 10 -1.47 28.34 6.99
CA GLU A 10 -0.96 27.06 7.51
C GLU A 10 -1.84 25.91 7.04
N MET A 11 -3.17 26.10 7.03
CA MET A 11 -4.12 25.13 6.48
C MET A 11 -3.80 24.81 5.01
N TYR A 12 -3.56 25.82 4.19
CA TYR A 12 -3.18 25.61 2.79
C TYR A 12 -1.84 24.89 2.66
N VAL A 13 -0.85 25.21 3.50
CA VAL A 13 0.44 24.52 3.48
C VAL A 13 0.29 23.06 3.91
N VAL A 14 -0.52 22.74 4.92
CA VAL A 14 -0.81 21.35 5.30
C VAL A 14 -1.42 20.61 4.11
N ILE A 15 -2.47 21.15 3.48
CA ILE A 15 -3.12 20.53 2.29
C ILE A 15 -2.11 20.32 1.16
N ILE A 16 -1.25 21.30 0.90
CA ILE A 16 -0.22 21.19 -0.14
C ILE A 16 0.80 20.11 0.24
N THR A 17 1.33 20.14 1.45
CA THR A 17 2.36 19.19 1.91
C THR A 17 1.83 17.76 1.89
N THR A 18 0.67 17.49 2.47
CA THR A 18 0.11 16.14 2.56
C THR A 18 -0.55 15.70 1.25
N GLY A 19 -1.26 16.60 0.56
CA GLY A 19 -1.92 16.32 -0.71
C GLY A 19 -0.95 16.11 -1.87
N LEU A 20 0.04 17.00 -2.06
CA LEU A 20 1.03 16.83 -3.14
C LEU A 20 1.97 15.65 -2.87
N SER A 21 2.34 15.41 -1.61
CA SER A 21 3.17 14.25 -1.29
C SER A 21 2.44 12.93 -1.53
N ASN A 22 1.12 12.89 -1.32
CA ASN A 22 0.32 11.72 -1.63
C ASN A 22 0.25 11.42 -3.13
N LEU A 23 0.32 12.46 -3.99
CA LEU A 23 0.46 12.28 -5.45
C LEU A 23 1.74 11.56 -5.85
N CYS A 24 2.76 11.45 -4.98
CA CYS A 24 3.92 10.59 -5.25
C CYS A 24 3.55 9.10 -5.40
N MET A 25 2.37 8.68 -4.94
CA MET A 25 1.84 7.34 -5.14
C MET A 25 1.17 7.15 -6.52
N LEU A 26 0.83 8.23 -7.24
CA LEU A 26 0.13 8.18 -8.53
C LEU A 26 0.88 7.36 -9.61
N PRO A 27 2.21 7.50 -9.81
CA PRO A 27 2.93 6.66 -10.76
C PRO A 27 2.82 5.17 -10.46
N THR A 28 2.82 4.81 -9.18
CA THR A 28 2.64 3.43 -8.71
C THR A 28 1.26 2.92 -9.08
N VAL A 29 0.20 3.66 -8.74
CA VAL A 29 -1.19 3.27 -9.04
C VAL A 29 -1.41 3.11 -10.54
N LEU A 30 -0.93 4.06 -11.36
CA LEU A 30 -1.02 3.98 -12.81
C LEU A 30 -0.27 2.76 -13.38
N ARG A 31 0.87 2.39 -12.79
CA ARG A 31 1.62 1.19 -13.17
C ARG A 31 0.85 -0.07 -12.80
N VAL A 32 0.29 -0.13 -11.59
CA VAL A 32 -0.51 -1.28 -11.11
C VAL A 32 -1.71 -1.51 -12.02
N LEU A 33 -2.49 -0.48 -12.31
CA LEU A 33 -3.66 -0.55 -13.19
C LEU A 33 -3.34 -1.06 -14.59
N LYS A 34 -2.13 -0.78 -15.11
CA LYS A 34 -1.70 -1.21 -16.44
C LYS A 34 -1.19 -2.66 -16.49
N ARG A 35 -0.68 -3.20 -15.38
CA ARG A 35 0.13 -4.44 -15.38
C ARG A 35 -0.39 -5.55 -14.46
N HIS A 36 -1.34 -5.24 -13.59
CA HIS A 36 -1.78 -6.15 -12.53
C HIS A 36 -3.32 -6.26 -12.51
N PRO A 37 -3.88 -7.23 -11.78
CA PRO A 37 -5.32 -7.42 -11.69
C PRO A 37 -6.04 -6.15 -11.20
N PRO A 38 -7.27 -5.87 -11.69
CA PRO A 38 -7.99 -4.64 -11.38
C PRO A 38 -8.17 -4.39 -9.88
N CYS A 39 -8.43 -5.43 -9.08
CA CYS A 39 -8.65 -5.28 -7.64
C CYS A 39 -7.45 -4.62 -6.93
N PHE A 40 -6.22 -4.99 -7.28
CA PHE A 40 -5.02 -4.39 -6.72
C PHE A 40 -4.92 -2.89 -7.07
N GLY A 41 -5.17 -2.55 -8.33
CA GLY A 41 -5.17 -1.16 -8.78
C GLY A 41 -6.29 -0.33 -8.14
N SER A 42 -7.48 -0.90 -8.00
CA SER A 42 -8.63 -0.24 -7.37
C SER A 42 -8.38 0.10 -5.91
N ILE A 43 -7.71 -0.76 -5.14
CA ILE A 43 -7.31 -0.45 -3.76
C ILE A 43 -6.36 0.77 -3.73
N GLY A 44 -5.41 0.83 -4.66
CA GLY A 44 -4.50 1.98 -4.76
C GLY A 44 -5.19 3.29 -5.16
N VAL A 45 -6.14 3.24 -6.10
CA VAL A 45 -6.97 4.40 -6.47
C VAL A 45 -7.82 4.85 -5.29
N PHE A 46 -8.47 3.91 -4.61
CA PHE A 46 -9.24 4.19 -3.40
C PHE A 46 -8.37 4.88 -2.35
N GLY A 47 -7.18 4.36 -2.07
CA GLY A 47 -6.21 4.94 -1.14
C GLY A 47 -5.82 6.38 -1.46
N LEU A 48 -5.48 6.67 -2.72
CA LEU A 48 -5.16 8.04 -3.15
C LEU A 48 -6.32 9.01 -2.88
N ILE A 49 -7.54 8.61 -3.18
CA ILE A 49 -8.73 9.46 -3.01
C ILE A 49 -8.99 9.69 -1.53
N VAL A 50 -9.12 8.62 -0.72
CA VAL A 50 -9.50 8.77 0.69
C VAL A 50 -8.42 9.47 1.51
N SER A 51 -7.14 9.22 1.22
CA SER A 51 -6.03 9.88 1.89
C SER A 51 -6.02 11.38 1.59
N MET A 52 -6.22 11.78 0.32
CA MET A 52 -6.35 13.20 -0.04
C MET A 52 -7.57 13.85 0.63
N CYS A 53 -8.73 13.18 0.66
CA CYS A 53 -9.92 13.67 1.34
C CYS A 53 -9.72 13.81 2.85
N TYR A 54 -9.04 12.86 3.49
CA TYR A 54 -8.69 12.90 4.91
C TYR A 54 -7.85 14.12 5.23
N HIS A 55 -6.75 14.36 4.51
CA HIS A 55 -5.91 15.51 4.84
C HIS A 55 -6.55 16.87 4.56
N VAL A 56 -7.47 16.93 3.59
CA VAL A 56 -8.30 18.13 3.40
C VAL A 56 -9.24 18.33 4.60
N ALA A 57 -9.89 17.27 5.08
CA ALA A 57 -10.75 17.34 6.26
C ALA A 57 -9.97 17.67 7.55
N GLU A 58 -8.75 17.14 7.69
CA GLU A 58 -7.84 17.42 8.79
C GLU A 58 -7.42 18.90 8.83
N ALA A 59 -7.14 19.50 7.68
CA ALA A 59 -6.80 20.92 7.58
C ALA A 59 -8.00 21.85 7.78
N LEU A 60 -9.23 21.33 7.65
CA LEU A 60 -10.50 22.07 7.75
C LEU A 60 -11.41 21.45 8.83
N PRO A 61 -11.03 21.49 10.11
CA PRO A 61 -11.60 20.65 11.18
C PRO A 61 -13.10 20.87 11.42
N ASP A 62 -13.65 22.03 11.08
CA ASP A 62 -15.07 22.36 11.27
C ASP A 62 -15.93 22.07 10.02
N GLN A 63 -15.36 21.50 8.95
CA GLN A 63 -16.07 21.21 7.71
C GLN A 63 -16.28 19.72 7.49
N GLN A 64 -17.49 19.37 7.03
CA GLN A 64 -17.79 18.03 6.54
C GLN A 64 -17.51 17.94 5.05
N LEU A 65 -16.54 17.11 4.68
CA LEU A 65 -16.24 16.83 3.28
C LEU A 65 -17.08 15.65 2.82
N PHE A 66 -17.96 15.86 1.83
CA PHE A 66 -18.94 14.87 1.34
C PHE A 66 -19.84 14.27 2.45
N GLY A 67 -20.12 15.05 3.50
CA GLY A 67 -20.96 14.60 4.62
C GLY A 67 -20.23 13.70 5.63
N LEU A 68 -18.90 13.56 5.52
CA LEU A 68 -18.07 12.87 6.48
C LEU A 68 -17.18 13.86 7.25
N ASP A 69 -17.01 13.60 8.54
CA ASP A 69 -16.08 14.33 9.41
C ASP A 69 -14.62 13.81 9.27
N GLU A 70 -13.68 14.54 9.87
CA GLU A 70 -12.24 14.18 9.89
C GLU A 70 -11.99 12.76 10.38
N GLY A 71 -12.61 12.34 11.49
CA GLY A 71 -12.42 11.02 12.08
C GLY A 71 -12.98 9.89 11.20
N GLN A 72 -14.06 10.14 10.46
CA GLN A 72 -14.61 9.21 9.49
C GLN A 72 -13.70 9.08 8.27
N TRP A 73 -13.14 10.18 7.77
CA TRP A 73 -12.14 10.12 6.70
C TRP A 73 -10.86 9.42 7.14
N HIS A 74 -10.36 9.70 8.34
CA HIS A 74 -9.20 9.02 8.92
C HIS A 74 -9.40 7.50 8.98
N ARG A 75 -10.62 7.04 9.34
CA ARG A 75 -10.95 5.61 9.31
C ARG A 75 -10.87 5.02 7.89
N LEU A 76 -11.41 5.72 6.90
CA LEU A 76 -11.34 5.28 5.50
C LEU A 76 -9.89 5.25 5.00
N ASP A 77 -9.10 6.24 5.39
CA ASP A 77 -7.67 6.30 5.07
C ASP A 77 -6.90 5.13 5.68
N ASN A 78 -7.13 4.80 6.95
CA ASN A 78 -6.58 3.59 7.57
C ASN A 78 -6.97 2.32 6.80
N ILE A 79 -8.24 2.16 6.43
CA ILE A 79 -8.71 1.00 5.67
C ILE A 79 -7.95 0.89 4.34
N ALA A 80 -7.81 1.99 3.62
CA ALA A 80 -7.17 1.98 2.31
C ALA A 80 -5.65 1.80 2.39
N SER A 81 -4.99 2.45 3.35
CA SER A 81 -3.55 2.34 3.59
C SER A 81 -3.16 0.91 4.01
N ILE A 82 -3.84 0.35 5.02
CA ILE A 82 -3.60 -1.05 5.45
C ILE A 82 -3.92 -2.01 4.31
N GLY A 83 -5.05 -1.80 3.62
CA GLY A 83 -5.45 -2.60 2.47
C GLY A 83 -4.43 -2.59 1.35
N SER A 84 -3.78 -1.44 1.09
CA SER A 84 -2.73 -1.29 0.09
C SER A 84 -1.47 -2.07 0.46
N PHE A 85 -1.00 -1.96 1.71
CA PHE A 85 0.15 -2.75 2.19
C PHE A 85 -0.11 -4.26 2.10
N ASN A 86 -1.29 -4.70 2.54
CA ASN A 86 -1.69 -6.09 2.45
C ASN A 86 -1.78 -6.57 1.00
N ALA A 87 -2.30 -5.73 0.08
CA ALA A 87 -2.35 -6.07 -1.33
C ALA A 87 -0.95 -6.27 -1.93
N VAL A 88 0.04 -5.48 -1.50
CA VAL A 88 1.45 -5.71 -1.87
C VAL A 88 1.97 -7.03 -1.32
N PHE A 89 1.69 -7.37 -0.05
CA PHE A 89 2.09 -8.68 0.51
C PHE A 89 1.46 -9.85 -0.25
N VAL A 90 0.16 -9.77 -0.56
CA VAL A 90 -0.55 -10.77 -1.37
C VAL A 90 0.03 -10.86 -2.79
N TYR A 91 0.39 -9.73 -3.39
CA TYR A 91 1.08 -9.72 -4.68
C TYR A 91 2.44 -10.43 -4.60
N MET A 92 3.24 -10.16 -3.56
CA MET A 92 4.54 -10.81 -3.35
C MET A 92 4.43 -12.31 -3.02
N CYS A 93 3.24 -12.77 -2.58
CA CYS A 93 2.97 -14.20 -2.49
C CYS A 93 2.94 -14.90 -3.84
N ASP A 94 2.96 -14.23 -5.00
CA ASP A 94 3.03 -14.85 -6.35
C ASP A 94 2.05 -16.04 -6.51
N ILE A 95 0.80 -15.83 -6.07
CA ILE A 95 -0.27 -16.84 -6.17
C ILE A 95 -0.66 -16.95 -7.65
N GLN A 96 -0.46 -18.14 -8.22
CA GLN A 96 -0.67 -18.41 -9.64
C GLN A 96 -2.16 -18.43 -10.00
N ASP A 97 -2.98 -19.04 -9.14
CA ASP A 97 -4.43 -19.07 -9.30
C ASP A 97 -5.00 -17.65 -9.12
N SER A 98 -5.57 -17.10 -10.19
CA SER A 98 -6.13 -15.75 -10.20
C SER A 98 -7.34 -15.61 -9.28
N HIS A 99 -8.17 -16.65 -9.18
CA HIS A 99 -9.36 -16.64 -8.35
C HIS A 99 -8.99 -16.66 -6.87
N MET A 100 -8.05 -17.51 -6.45
CA MET A 100 -7.54 -17.52 -5.07
C MET A 100 -6.86 -16.21 -4.70
N ARG A 101 -6.13 -15.60 -5.62
CA ARG A 101 -5.52 -14.29 -5.42
C ARG A 101 -6.58 -13.19 -5.22
N GLU A 102 -7.62 -13.16 -6.04
CA GLU A 102 -8.73 -12.20 -5.90
C GLU A 102 -9.52 -12.43 -4.62
N LEU A 103 -9.83 -13.69 -4.29
CA LEU A 103 -10.51 -14.05 -3.05
C LEU A 103 -9.70 -13.59 -1.83
N LEU A 104 -8.38 -13.78 -1.83
CA LEU A 104 -7.51 -13.32 -0.75
C LEU A 104 -7.46 -11.79 -0.67
N GLN A 105 -7.46 -11.08 -1.80
CA GLN A 105 -7.54 -9.61 -1.84
C GLN A 105 -8.88 -9.09 -1.30
N LEU A 106 -9.99 -9.72 -1.63
CA LEU A 106 -11.31 -9.34 -1.09
C LEU A 106 -11.42 -9.68 0.39
N PHE A 107 -10.94 -10.86 0.80
CA PHE A 107 -10.92 -11.30 2.19
C PHE A 107 -10.13 -10.33 3.05
N GLN A 108 -8.92 -9.93 2.64
CA GLN A 108 -8.10 -9.02 3.43
C GLN A 108 -8.74 -7.64 3.58
N VAL A 109 -9.32 -7.08 2.51
CA VAL A 109 -10.06 -5.80 2.61
C VAL A 109 -11.23 -5.95 3.59
N SER A 110 -11.98 -7.05 3.50
CA SER A 110 -13.12 -7.31 4.39
C SER A 110 -12.70 -7.36 5.86
N VAL A 111 -11.59 -8.04 6.16
CA VAL A 111 -11.02 -8.08 7.52
C VAL A 111 -10.63 -6.67 7.97
N VAL A 112 -9.90 -5.92 7.15
CA VAL A 112 -9.46 -4.56 7.49
C VAL A 112 -10.66 -3.65 7.76
N VAL A 113 -11.71 -3.71 6.93
CA VAL A 113 -12.95 -2.94 7.12
C VAL A 113 -13.59 -3.27 8.47
N VAL A 114 -13.73 -4.54 8.84
CA VAL A 114 -14.32 -4.94 10.12
C VAL A 114 -13.50 -4.41 11.29
N LEU A 115 -12.18 -4.61 11.27
CA LEU A 115 -11.28 -4.21 12.36
C LEU A 115 -11.23 -2.68 12.53
N GLN A 116 -11.11 -1.93 11.43
CA GLN A 116 -11.04 -0.46 11.46
C GLN A 116 -12.40 0.20 11.71
N THR A 117 -13.51 -0.48 11.41
CA THR A 117 -14.84 -0.02 11.83
C THR A 117 -15.06 -0.22 13.33
N HIS A 118 -14.53 -1.30 13.90
CA HIS A 118 -14.64 -1.59 15.33
C HIS A 118 -13.85 -0.59 16.19
N ALA A 119 -12.55 -0.39 15.92
CA ALA A 119 -11.74 0.58 16.64
C ALA A 119 -10.56 1.09 15.80
N PRO A 120 -10.72 2.20 15.06
CA PRO A 120 -9.70 2.69 14.11
C PRO A 120 -8.45 3.26 14.76
N TRP A 121 -8.52 3.63 16.05
CA TRP A 121 -7.42 4.23 16.81
C TRP A 121 -6.64 3.21 17.64
N ASP A 122 -7.09 1.96 17.68
CA ASP A 122 -6.39 0.90 18.39
C ASP A 122 -5.35 0.27 17.45
N LEU A 123 -4.07 0.52 17.76
CA LEU A 123 -2.94 0.04 16.98
C LEU A 123 -2.92 -1.49 16.81
N ARG A 124 -3.56 -2.26 17.68
CA ARG A 124 -3.68 -3.72 17.51
C ARG A 124 -4.44 -4.08 16.23
N PHE A 125 -5.50 -3.32 15.91
CA PHE A 125 -6.30 -3.52 14.70
C PHE A 125 -5.65 -2.97 13.44
N THR A 126 -4.60 -2.17 13.58
CA THR A 126 -3.73 -1.74 12.47
C THR A 126 -2.61 -2.76 12.24
N PHE A 127 -1.90 -3.17 13.29
CA PHE A 127 -0.76 -4.07 13.16
C PHE A 127 -1.14 -5.52 12.88
N PHE A 128 -2.23 -6.03 13.46
CA PHE A 128 -2.65 -7.41 13.25
C PHE A 128 -2.81 -7.79 11.76
N PRO A 129 -3.61 -7.08 10.93
CA PRO A 129 -3.77 -7.44 9.53
C PRO A 129 -2.46 -7.31 8.74
N LEU A 130 -1.62 -6.30 9.05
CA LEU A 130 -0.31 -6.12 8.41
C LEU A 130 0.64 -7.27 8.71
N LEU A 131 0.81 -7.61 9.98
CA LEU A 131 1.72 -8.67 10.43
C LEU A 131 1.24 -10.04 9.96
N PHE A 132 -0.08 -10.27 9.92
CA PHE A 132 -0.65 -11.50 9.39
C PHE A 132 -0.30 -11.69 7.90
N HIS A 133 -0.50 -10.68 7.05
CA HIS A 133 -0.20 -10.79 5.61
C HIS A 133 1.30 -10.80 5.33
N LEU A 134 2.09 -10.04 6.09
CA LEU A 134 3.54 -10.14 6.04
C LEU A 134 4.00 -11.56 6.39
N GLY A 135 3.46 -12.14 7.47
CA GLY A 135 3.72 -13.52 7.89
C GLY A 135 3.33 -14.52 6.80
N LEU A 136 2.14 -14.37 6.19
CA LEU A 136 1.69 -15.21 5.08
C LEU A 136 2.69 -15.18 3.91
N PHE A 137 3.14 -13.99 3.51
CA PHE A 137 4.15 -13.82 2.48
C PHE A 137 5.47 -14.51 2.85
N LEU A 138 6.00 -14.26 4.05
CA LEU A 138 7.26 -14.85 4.51
C LEU A 138 7.17 -16.38 4.62
N CYS A 139 6.09 -16.90 5.21
CA CYS A 139 5.83 -18.33 5.32
C CYS A 139 5.73 -18.98 3.95
N LYS A 140 4.96 -18.41 3.01
CA LYS A 140 4.83 -18.95 1.66
C LYS A 140 6.19 -19.00 0.97
N ARG A 141 6.91 -17.88 0.97
CA ARG A 141 8.14 -17.68 0.19
C ARG A 141 9.36 -18.42 0.74
N PHE A 142 9.51 -18.52 2.06
CA PHE A 142 10.72 -19.07 2.68
C PHE A 142 10.52 -20.45 3.29
N ILE A 143 9.28 -20.83 3.63
CA ILE A 143 8.98 -22.11 4.27
C ILE A 143 8.22 -23.00 3.28
N ALA A 144 7.05 -22.58 2.83
CA ALA A 144 6.16 -23.45 2.06
C ALA A 144 6.75 -23.87 0.72
N GLU A 145 7.34 -22.93 -0.02
CA GLU A 145 8.04 -23.20 -1.27
C GLU A 145 9.27 -24.11 -1.13
N LYS A 146 9.90 -24.14 0.05
CA LYS A 146 11.07 -24.98 0.29
C LYS A 146 10.68 -26.40 0.69
N PHE A 147 9.63 -26.56 1.48
CA PHE A 147 9.32 -27.83 2.16
C PHE A 147 8.09 -28.56 1.60
N PHE A 148 7.08 -27.86 1.09
CA PHE A 148 5.81 -28.48 0.69
C PHE A 148 5.57 -28.44 -0.82
N PHE A 149 6.01 -27.39 -1.50
CA PHE A 149 5.82 -27.24 -2.94
C PHE A 149 7.14 -27.53 -3.64
N GLN A 150 7.33 -28.78 -4.06
CA GLN A 150 8.41 -29.20 -4.96
C GLN A 150 8.48 -28.20 -6.11
N GLN A 151 9.55 -27.39 -6.14
CA GLN A 151 9.75 -26.17 -6.95
C GLN A 151 8.67 -25.98 -8.02
N SER A 152 7.67 -25.13 -7.74
CA SER A 152 6.72 -24.74 -8.77
C SER A 152 7.50 -24.22 -9.97
N ILE A 153 7.34 -24.88 -11.12
CA ILE A 153 8.18 -24.72 -12.33
C ILE A 153 8.16 -23.26 -12.87
N HIS A 154 7.26 -22.41 -12.36
CA HIS A 154 7.01 -21.04 -12.82
C HIS A 154 7.21 -19.97 -11.73
N GLN A 155 8.09 -20.21 -10.74
CA GLN A 155 8.37 -19.19 -9.73
C GLN A 155 9.03 -17.95 -10.34
N LYS A 156 8.47 -16.77 -10.07
CA LYS A 156 9.13 -15.52 -10.41
C LYS A 156 10.36 -15.32 -9.53
N GLY A 157 11.51 -15.08 -10.15
CA GLY A 157 12.72 -14.69 -9.44
C GLY A 157 12.60 -13.29 -8.84
N TRP A 158 13.58 -12.91 -8.02
CA TRP A 158 13.64 -11.56 -7.44
C TRP A 158 14.37 -10.59 -8.37
N ASN A 159 13.75 -9.46 -8.67
CA ASN A 159 14.43 -8.34 -9.29
C ASN A 159 15.28 -7.63 -8.22
N ARG A 160 16.55 -8.02 -8.12
CA ARG A 160 17.48 -7.51 -7.09
C ARG A 160 17.59 -5.98 -7.09
N TYR A 161 17.49 -5.34 -8.26
CA TYR A 161 17.51 -3.89 -8.34
C TYR A 161 16.27 -3.28 -7.70
N SER A 162 15.07 -3.73 -8.08
CA SER A 162 13.81 -3.25 -7.51
C SER A 162 13.70 -3.54 -6.02
N VAL A 163 14.17 -4.71 -5.55
CA VAL A 163 14.23 -5.03 -4.11
C VAL A 163 15.12 -4.04 -3.36
N LYS A 164 16.33 -3.78 -3.88
CA LYS A 164 17.26 -2.82 -3.25
C LYS A 164 16.68 -1.42 -3.21
N MET A 165 16.08 -0.96 -4.31
CA MET A 165 15.48 0.37 -4.37
C MET A 165 14.26 0.50 -3.46
N ALA A 166 13.37 -0.50 -3.45
CA ALA A 166 12.24 -0.53 -2.52
C ALA A 166 12.71 -0.41 -1.07
N LEU A 167 13.71 -1.20 -0.65
CA LEU A 167 14.24 -1.14 0.70
C LEU A 167 14.95 0.20 1.00
N LEU A 168 15.71 0.74 0.05
CA LEU A 168 16.41 2.01 0.18
C LEU A 168 15.45 3.15 0.51
N TRP A 169 14.28 3.18 -0.14
CA TRP A 169 13.25 4.20 0.08
C TRP A 169 12.33 3.88 1.26
N LEU A 170 12.11 2.61 1.57
CA LEU A 170 11.29 2.20 2.72
C LEU A 170 11.91 2.61 4.06
N ILE A 171 13.24 2.53 4.21
CA ILE A 171 13.93 2.89 5.46
C ILE A 171 13.68 4.35 5.88
N PRO A 172 13.96 5.37 5.04
CA PRO A 172 13.67 6.76 5.39
C PRO A 172 12.16 7.00 5.51
N ALA A 173 11.33 6.29 4.74
CA ALA A 173 9.89 6.33 4.92
C ALA A 173 9.50 5.93 6.35
N LEU A 174 9.96 4.79 6.86
CA LEU A 174 9.67 4.35 8.23
C LEU A 174 10.13 5.36 9.29
N PHE A 175 11.28 6.00 9.10
CA PHE A 175 11.75 7.06 10.00
C PHE A 175 10.79 8.27 9.98
N CYS A 176 10.39 8.73 8.79
CA CYS A 176 9.43 9.82 8.63
C CYS A 176 8.05 9.46 9.20
N PHE A 177 7.60 8.21 9.05
CA PHE A 177 6.35 7.72 9.63
C PHE A 177 6.37 7.83 11.16
N VAL A 178 7.41 7.29 11.82
CA VAL A 178 7.52 7.34 13.28
C VAL A 178 7.54 8.78 13.79
N LYS A 179 8.21 9.70 13.08
CA LYS A 179 8.22 11.13 13.41
C LYS A 179 6.86 11.80 13.13
N GLY A 180 6.19 11.42 12.04
CA GLY A 180 4.89 11.97 11.63
C GLY A 180 3.69 11.39 12.38
N LEU A 181 3.89 10.44 13.31
CA LEU A 181 2.86 10.00 14.28
C LEU A 181 2.71 10.97 15.46
N ASP A 182 3.70 11.85 15.67
CA ASP A 182 3.66 12.86 16.73
C ASP A 182 3.13 14.17 16.18
N ASP A 183 1.81 14.24 16.08
CA ASP A 183 1.07 15.40 15.54
C ASP A 183 1.43 16.72 16.23
N GLN A 184 1.89 16.68 17.49
CA GLN A 184 2.27 17.87 18.24
C GLN A 184 3.63 18.43 17.82
N HIS A 185 4.50 17.60 17.25
CA HIS A 185 5.85 17.96 16.83
C HIS A 185 6.07 17.88 15.31
N ASP A 186 5.04 17.50 14.55
CA ASP A 186 5.03 17.52 13.09
C ASP A 186 4.42 18.81 12.53
N TYR A 187 5.11 19.93 12.75
CA TYR A 187 4.67 21.24 12.26
C TYR A 187 4.42 21.21 10.74
N LEU A 188 3.21 21.63 10.34
CA LEU A 188 2.74 21.63 8.95
C LEU A 188 2.75 20.25 8.27
N ARG A 189 2.73 19.16 9.05
CA ARG A 189 2.71 17.78 8.55
C ARG A 189 3.91 17.45 7.63
N ILE A 190 5.06 18.06 7.85
CA ILE A 190 6.25 17.88 6.98
C ILE A 190 6.77 16.44 7.04
N TRP A 191 6.87 15.85 8.25
CA TRP A 191 7.33 14.47 8.39
C TRP A 191 6.33 13.49 7.77
N HIS A 192 5.04 13.73 7.98
CA HIS A 192 3.98 12.94 7.36
C HIS A 192 3.98 13.04 5.82
N GLY A 193 4.20 14.24 5.27
CA GLY A 193 4.33 14.42 3.83
C GLY A 193 5.58 13.72 3.25
N LEU A 194 6.72 13.79 3.94
CA LEU A 194 7.92 13.03 3.53
C LEU A 194 7.69 11.52 3.58
N TRP A 195 6.92 11.04 4.56
CA TRP A 195 6.48 9.65 4.61
C TRP A 195 5.72 9.25 3.33
N HIS A 196 4.71 10.01 2.90
CA HIS A 196 3.98 9.75 1.66
C HIS A 196 4.89 9.71 0.42
N ALA A 197 5.81 10.66 0.33
CA ALA A 197 6.73 10.74 -0.80
C ALA A 197 7.63 9.49 -0.87
N PHE A 198 8.29 9.14 0.23
CA PHE A 198 9.20 8.00 0.26
C PHE A 198 8.47 6.65 0.15
N ILE A 199 7.30 6.51 0.78
CA ILE A 199 6.53 5.27 0.65
C ILE A 199 5.97 5.11 -0.76
N GLY A 200 5.54 6.19 -1.42
CA GLY A 200 5.12 6.19 -2.82
C GLY A 200 6.22 5.70 -3.76
N ILE A 201 7.44 6.21 -3.59
CA ILE A 201 8.62 5.78 -4.36
C ILE A 201 8.96 4.32 -4.06
N SER A 202 8.95 3.90 -2.78
CA SER A 202 9.18 2.51 -2.39
C SER A 202 8.16 1.57 -3.07
N CYS A 203 6.87 1.89 -2.99
CA CYS A 203 5.79 1.09 -3.58
C CYS A 203 5.92 0.96 -5.11
N TYR A 204 6.44 2.00 -5.80
CA TYR A 204 6.72 1.94 -7.24
C TYR A 204 7.67 0.79 -7.57
N TYR A 205 8.77 0.65 -6.81
CA TYR A 205 9.72 -0.44 -7.00
C TYR A 205 9.19 -1.78 -6.49
N GLN A 206 8.36 -1.79 -5.45
CA GLN A 206 7.74 -3.02 -4.93
C GLN A 206 6.88 -3.73 -6.00
N CYS A 207 6.22 -2.97 -6.87
CA CYS A 207 5.43 -3.52 -7.98
C CYS A 207 6.28 -4.33 -8.99
N ASP A 208 7.59 -4.12 -9.04
CA ASP A 208 8.51 -4.84 -9.94
C ASP A 208 9.48 -5.77 -9.20
N MET A 209 9.28 -6.03 -7.90
CA MET A 209 10.18 -6.90 -7.12
C MET A 209 10.18 -8.34 -7.62
N LEU A 210 9.07 -8.80 -8.21
CA LEU A 210 8.99 -10.10 -8.88
C LEU A 210 9.39 -9.94 -10.34
N GLN A 211 10.34 -10.76 -10.81
CA GLN A 211 10.73 -10.81 -12.21
C GLN A 211 9.54 -11.27 -13.06
N ASN A 212 8.99 -10.36 -13.86
CA ASN A 212 8.11 -10.77 -14.95
C ASN A 212 8.99 -11.44 -15.99
N VAL A 213 8.91 -12.77 -16.10
CA VAL A 213 9.47 -13.47 -17.25
C VAL A 213 8.69 -12.98 -18.47
N PRO A 214 9.35 -12.44 -19.50
CA PRO A 214 8.67 -12.10 -20.75
C PRO A 214 7.92 -13.33 -21.26
N LEU A 215 6.63 -13.18 -21.61
CA LEU A 215 5.80 -14.25 -22.16
C LEU A 215 6.40 -14.88 -23.43
N ASP A 216 7.33 -14.19 -24.09
CA ASP A 216 8.01 -14.61 -25.32
C ASP A 216 8.91 -15.85 -25.14
N TYR A 217 9.23 -16.26 -23.91
CA TYR A 217 10.02 -17.48 -23.65
C TYR A 217 9.18 -18.76 -23.60
N VAL A 218 7.85 -18.66 -23.46
CA VAL A 218 6.96 -19.83 -23.33
C VAL A 218 6.47 -20.32 -24.70
N THR A 219 6.39 -19.44 -25.70
CA THR A 219 5.92 -19.81 -27.05
C THR A 219 6.96 -20.56 -27.90
N HIS A 220 8.25 -20.50 -27.57
CA HIS A 220 9.29 -21.21 -28.34
C HIS A 220 9.51 -22.67 -27.93
N LYS A 221 8.90 -23.15 -26.84
CA LYS A 221 9.10 -24.54 -26.38
C LYS A 221 8.01 -25.52 -26.84
N HIS A 222 6.94 -25.03 -27.46
CA HIS A 222 5.88 -25.88 -28.03
C HIS A 222 5.98 -26.13 -29.54
N SER A 223 6.89 -25.46 -30.24
CA SER A 223 7.08 -25.64 -31.70
C SER A 223 8.14 -26.69 -32.08
N SER A 224 8.65 -27.48 -31.12
CA SER A 224 9.70 -28.47 -31.37
C SER A 224 9.28 -29.92 -31.08
N LEU A 225 7.98 -30.20 -31.03
CA LEU A 225 7.43 -31.55 -30.83
C LEU A 225 6.47 -32.00 -31.94
N GLU A 226 6.55 -31.39 -33.12
CA GLU A 226 5.95 -31.95 -34.33
C GLU A 226 7.07 -32.50 -35.22
N VAL A 227 7.32 -33.81 -35.07
CA VAL A 227 7.97 -34.68 -36.07
C VAL A 227 7.10 -35.91 -36.23
#